data_AF-A0A0F9MB37-F1
#
_entry.id   AF-A0A0F9MB37-F1
#
_cell.length_a   1.000
_cell.length_b   1.000
_cell.length_c   1.000
_cell.angle_alpha   90.00
_cell.angle_beta   90.00
_cell.angle_gamma   90.00
#
_symmetry.space_group_name_H-M   'P 1'
#
loop_
_entity.id
_entity.type
_entity.pdbx_description
1 polymer ?
#
loop_
_entity_poly.entity_id
_entity_poly.type
_entity_poly.pdbx_seq_one_letter_code
_entity_poly.pdbx_strand_id
1 'polypeptide(L)'
;MKKDPLSIINTMVLNLNLLEPSQQYNINELKFLKDLNLHWVTIKKYINIISLIQKYAPKIDIKDSKFNIIYSDIYNRLNDKEKCILWLYNRRAIDQDSAVELGQRFEKIIDNSIGYLFERTYDNKFYLNEVGKNIYNSIKQDILSLIYEDKSINEIFFEKRDMIEVFFSQVWINYSLSDTQEGSIIIPREGRNVFDHVKTEEDLIINF
;
A
#
# COMPACT_ATOMS: atom_id res chain seq x y z
N MET A 1 -4.95 0.17 -34.73
CA MET A 1 -5.72 -0.86 -34.01
C MET A 1 -5.36 -0.81 -32.54
N LYS A 2 -6.33 -0.88 -31.61
CA LYS A 2 -6.01 -1.10 -30.19
C LYS A 2 -5.50 -2.54 -30.08
N LYS A 3 -4.19 -2.73 -29.87
CA LYS A 3 -3.66 -4.05 -29.49
C LYS A 3 -4.14 -4.34 -28.06
N ASP A 4 -4.51 -5.58 -27.79
CA ASP A 4 -4.83 -6.00 -26.43
C ASP A 4 -3.55 -5.99 -25.55
N PRO A 5 -3.68 -5.83 -24.22
CA PRO A 5 -2.54 -5.78 -23.30
C PRO A 5 -1.59 -6.99 -23.41
N LEU A 6 -2.11 -8.19 -23.65
CA LEU A 6 -1.30 -9.41 -23.76
C LEU A 6 -0.46 -9.39 -25.02
N SER A 7 -1.00 -8.95 -26.15
CA SER A 7 -0.25 -8.78 -27.40
C SER A 7 0.89 -7.77 -27.27
N ILE A 8 0.69 -6.68 -26.52
CA ILE A 8 1.73 -5.68 -26.26
C ILE A 8 2.85 -6.30 -25.40
N ILE A 9 2.49 -7.02 -24.33
CA ILE A 9 3.45 -7.74 -23.47
C ILE A 9 4.21 -8.80 -24.27
N ASN A 10 3.53 -9.58 -25.10
CA ASN A 10 4.15 -10.61 -25.93
C ASN A 10 5.16 -10.01 -26.91
N THR A 11 4.77 -8.92 -27.60
CA THR A 11 5.68 -8.19 -28.52
C THR A 11 6.93 -7.72 -27.76
N MET A 12 6.77 -7.21 -26.55
CA MET A 12 7.87 -6.76 -25.70
C MET A 12 8.77 -7.94 -25.28
N VAL A 13 8.20 -9.05 -24.78
CA VAL A 13 8.96 -10.24 -24.36
C VAL A 13 9.77 -10.82 -25.52
N LEU A 14 9.17 -10.94 -26.70
CA LEU A 14 9.87 -11.42 -27.89
C LEU A 14 11.05 -10.51 -28.25
N ASN A 15 10.87 -9.19 -28.24
CA ASN A 15 11.96 -8.25 -28.53
C ASN A 15 13.06 -8.28 -27.46
N LEU A 16 12.73 -8.42 -26.18
CA LEU A 16 13.72 -8.53 -25.10
C LEU A 16 14.57 -9.80 -25.22
N ASN A 17 13.99 -10.91 -25.69
CA ASN A 17 14.72 -12.16 -25.94
C ASN A 17 15.68 -12.09 -27.15
N LEU A 18 15.60 -11.04 -27.98
CA LEU A 18 16.54 -10.81 -29.08
C LEU A 18 17.75 -9.97 -28.66
N LEU A 19 17.78 -9.48 -27.42
CA LEU A 19 18.91 -8.74 -26.88
C LEU A 19 20.04 -9.70 -26.49
N GLU A 20 21.27 -9.20 -26.59
CA GLU A 20 22.46 -9.98 -26.22
C GLU A 20 22.51 -10.19 -24.71
N PRO A 21 22.74 -11.43 -24.23
CA PRO A 21 22.92 -11.71 -22.82
C PRO A 21 24.08 -10.90 -22.22
N SER A 22 23.92 -10.45 -20.97
CA SER A 22 24.94 -9.72 -20.21
C SER A 22 25.34 -8.34 -20.77
N GLN A 23 24.65 -7.84 -21.80
CA GLN A 23 24.81 -6.47 -22.27
C GLN A 23 23.92 -5.51 -21.46
N GLN A 24 24.44 -4.32 -21.15
CA GLN A 24 23.69 -3.25 -20.51
C GLN A 24 23.00 -2.39 -21.57
N TYR A 25 21.70 -2.15 -21.42
CA TYR A 25 20.89 -1.34 -22.33
C TYR A 25 20.26 -0.15 -21.61
N ASN A 26 20.13 0.98 -22.30
CA ASN A 26 19.28 2.07 -21.84
C ASN A 26 17.82 1.76 -22.20
N ILE A 27 16.88 1.98 -21.27
CA ILE A 27 15.46 1.71 -21.54
C ILE A 27 14.96 2.42 -22.80
N ASN A 28 15.43 3.63 -23.12
CA ASN A 28 15.00 4.37 -24.30
C ASN A 28 15.49 3.75 -25.62
N GLU A 29 16.53 2.91 -25.60
CA GLU A 29 17.02 2.20 -26.79
C GLU A 29 16.01 1.16 -27.27
N LEU A 30 15.21 0.60 -26.35
CA LEU A 30 14.18 -0.38 -26.68
C LEU A 30 13.08 0.20 -27.57
N LYS A 31 12.88 1.52 -27.57
CA LYS A 31 11.92 2.20 -28.45
C LYS A 31 12.20 1.94 -29.93
N PHE A 32 13.45 1.70 -30.29
CA PHE A 32 13.89 1.49 -31.67
C PHE A 32 13.80 0.02 -32.12
N LEU A 33 13.47 -0.89 -31.21
CA LEU A 33 13.17 -2.28 -31.55
C LEU A 33 11.83 -2.38 -32.28
N LYS A 34 11.71 -3.42 -33.11
CA LYS A 34 10.61 -3.59 -34.05
C LYS A 34 9.26 -3.62 -33.32
N ASP A 35 8.31 -2.83 -33.82
CA ASP A 35 6.92 -2.73 -33.34
C ASP A 35 6.72 -2.23 -31.89
N LEU A 36 7.77 -1.75 -31.21
CA LEU A 36 7.69 -1.19 -29.85
C LEU A 36 7.44 0.33 -29.81
N ASN A 37 7.77 1.04 -30.89
CA ASN A 37 7.56 2.49 -30.98
C ASN A 37 6.08 2.92 -30.85
N LEU A 38 5.14 2.15 -31.40
CA LEU A 38 3.70 2.44 -31.43
C LEU A 38 3.04 2.41 -30.04
N HIS A 39 3.64 1.70 -29.09
CA HIS A 39 3.10 1.54 -27.73
C HIS A 39 4.13 1.85 -26.64
N TRP A 40 5.17 2.63 -26.98
CA TRP A 40 6.35 2.81 -26.13
C TRP A 40 6.04 3.23 -24.68
N VAL A 41 5.10 4.17 -24.48
CA VAL A 41 4.68 4.60 -23.13
C VAL A 41 4.09 3.44 -22.32
N THR A 42 3.33 2.55 -22.98
CA THR A 42 2.74 1.36 -22.34
C THR A 42 3.79 0.29 -22.09
N ILE A 43 4.69 0.07 -23.04
CA ILE A 43 5.80 -0.87 -22.92
C ILE A 43 6.71 -0.49 -21.75
N LYS A 44 7.08 0.79 -21.62
CA LYS A 44 7.86 1.28 -20.48
C LYS A 44 7.17 0.97 -19.14
N LYS A 45 5.84 1.16 -19.04
CA LYS A 45 5.08 0.79 -17.85
C LYS A 45 5.13 -0.72 -17.59
N TYR A 46 5.02 -1.55 -18.63
CA TYR A 46 5.08 -3.00 -18.49
C TYR A 46 6.47 -3.51 -18.11
N ILE A 47 7.55 -2.91 -18.60
CA ILE A 47 8.92 -3.23 -18.16
C ILE A 47 9.07 -2.97 -16.66
N ASN A 48 8.59 -1.82 -16.18
CA ASN A 48 8.63 -1.50 -14.74
C ASN A 48 7.81 -2.51 -13.93
N ILE A 49 6.59 -2.82 -14.36
CA ILE A 49 5.73 -3.82 -13.69
C ILE A 49 6.42 -5.19 -13.66
N ILE A 50 7.01 -5.65 -14.75
CA ILE A 50 7.71 -6.94 -14.80
C ILE A 50 8.91 -6.96 -13.87
N SER A 51 9.75 -5.92 -13.91
CA SER A 51 10.91 -5.79 -13.02
C SER A 51 10.51 -5.90 -11.55
N LEU A 52 9.40 -5.26 -11.17
CA LEU A 52 8.90 -5.31 -9.80
C LEU A 52 8.24 -6.62 -9.44
N ILE A 53 7.51 -7.25 -10.36
CA ILE A 53 6.99 -8.61 -10.16
C ILE A 53 8.18 -9.55 -9.92
N GLN A 54 9.23 -9.47 -10.74
CA GLN A 54 10.44 -10.27 -10.56
C GLN A 54 11.13 -10.01 -9.22
N LYS A 55 11.12 -8.76 -8.74
CA LYS A 55 11.81 -8.35 -7.52
C LYS A 55 11.01 -8.61 -6.23
N TYR A 56 9.69 -8.44 -6.26
CA TYR A 56 8.86 -8.32 -5.06
C TYR A 56 7.57 -9.14 -5.08
N ALA A 57 7.24 -9.85 -6.16
CA ALA A 57 6.11 -10.78 -6.12
C ALA A 57 6.48 -12.03 -5.29
N PRO A 58 5.52 -12.65 -4.61
CA PRO A 58 5.76 -13.93 -3.98
C PRO A 58 6.10 -14.96 -5.06
N LYS A 59 7.07 -15.85 -4.77
CA LYS A 59 7.40 -16.94 -5.68
C LYS A 59 6.30 -17.99 -5.60
N ILE A 60 5.76 -18.35 -6.76
CA ILE A 60 4.75 -19.40 -6.90
C ILE A 60 5.47 -20.65 -7.39
N ASP A 61 5.51 -21.68 -6.54
CA ASP A 61 6.02 -22.99 -6.91
C ASP A 61 4.83 -23.88 -7.28
N ILE A 62 4.79 -24.34 -8.52
CA ILE A 62 3.69 -25.16 -9.06
C ILE A 62 4.24 -26.55 -9.33
N LYS A 63 3.69 -27.55 -8.66
CA LYS A 63 4.00 -28.96 -8.88
C LYS A 63 2.70 -29.73 -9.06
N ASP A 64 2.54 -30.32 -10.24
CA ASP A 64 1.29 -30.96 -10.68
C ASP A 64 0.11 -29.97 -10.59
N SER A 65 -0.96 -30.34 -9.88
CA SER A 65 -2.13 -29.47 -9.61
C SER A 65 -2.04 -28.72 -8.29
N LYS A 66 -0.90 -28.74 -7.60
CA LYS A 66 -0.69 -28.06 -6.32
C LYS A 66 0.21 -26.84 -6.53
N PHE A 67 -0.07 -25.77 -5.78
CA PHE A 67 0.81 -24.61 -5.73
C PHE A 67 1.19 -24.29 -4.29
N ASN A 68 2.41 -23.80 -4.11
CA ASN A 68 2.92 -23.24 -2.88
C ASN A 68 3.33 -21.79 -3.10
N ILE A 69 3.10 -20.94 -2.10
CA ILE A 69 3.45 -19.52 -2.15
C ILE A 69 4.60 -19.30 -1.17
N ILE A 70 5.73 -18.82 -1.69
CA ILE A 70 6.82 -18.29 -0.88
C ILE A 70 6.63 -16.79 -0.82
N TYR A 71 6.31 -16.27 0.37
CA TYR A 71 6.03 -14.85 0.59
C TYR A 71 7.19 -13.96 0.17
N SER A 72 6.86 -12.78 -0.38
CA SER A 72 7.86 -11.79 -0.79
C SER A 72 8.36 -10.93 0.36
N ASP A 73 9.45 -10.21 0.12
CA ASP A 73 10.03 -9.27 1.08
C ASP A 73 9.04 -8.18 1.52
N ILE A 74 8.13 -7.76 0.63
CA ILE A 74 7.03 -6.84 0.97
C ILE A 74 6.16 -7.44 2.08
N TYR A 75 5.74 -8.70 1.92
CA TYR A 75 4.89 -9.35 2.92
C TYR A 75 5.63 -9.50 4.27
N ASN A 76 6.94 -9.74 4.24
CA ASN A 76 7.75 -9.90 5.44
C ASN A 76 7.93 -8.58 6.21
N ARG A 77 7.85 -7.43 5.54
CA ARG A 77 7.90 -6.09 6.17
C ARG A 77 6.62 -5.72 6.89
N LEU A 78 5.48 -6.30 6.51
CA LEU A 78 4.21 -6.01 7.15
C LEU A 78 4.15 -6.63 8.54
N ASN A 79 3.66 -5.86 9.51
CA ASN A 79 3.35 -6.38 10.84
C ASN A 79 2.08 -7.25 10.78
N ASP A 80 1.81 -7.97 11.87
CA ASP A 80 0.70 -8.93 11.86
C ASP A 80 -0.68 -8.29 11.74
N LYS A 81 -0.85 -7.05 12.22
CA LYS A 81 -2.09 -6.28 12.05
C LYS A 81 -2.28 -5.88 10.58
N GLU A 82 -1.23 -5.40 9.92
CA GLU A 82 -1.25 -5.08 8.49
C GLU A 82 -1.52 -6.32 7.63
N LYS A 83 -0.92 -7.47 7.99
CA LYS A 83 -1.22 -8.75 7.36
C LYS A 83 -2.69 -9.16 7.55
N CYS A 84 -3.27 -8.91 8.73
CA CYS A 84 -4.69 -9.13 9.00
C CYS A 84 -5.57 -8.18 8.17
N ILE A 85 -5.19 -6.90 8.06
CA ILE A 85 -5.88 -5.91 7.23
C ILE A 85 -5.92 -6.36 5.77
N LEU A 86 -4.78 -6.78 5.21
CA LEU A 86 -4.72 -7.34 3.86
C LEU A 86 -5.61 -8.59 3.72
N TRP A 87 -5.63 -9.45 4.73
CA TRP A 87 -6.44 -10.66 4.71
C TRP A 87 -7.95 -10.36 4.71
N LEU A 88 -8.42 -9.47 5.58
CA LEU A 88 -9.82 -9.04 5.64
C LEU A 88 -10.24 -8.35 4.34
N TYR A 89 -9.39 -7.48 3.79
CA TYR A 89 -9.64 -6.84 2.52
C TYR A 89 -9.78 -7.86 1.36
N ASN A 90 -8.89 -8.86 1.30
CA ASN A 90 -8.97 -9.94 0.30
C ASN A 90 -10.24 -10.79 0.45
N ARG A 91 -10.77 -10.91 1.66
CA ARG A 91 -12.07 -11.55 1.95
C ARG A 91 -13.26 -10.63 1.72
N ARG A 92 -13.03 -9.38 1.32
CA ARG A 92 -14.03 -8.31 1.17
C ARG A 92 -14.75 -7.95 2.47
N ALA A 93 -14.17 -8.24 3.63
CA ALA A 93 -14.73 -7.94 4.94
C ALA A 93 -14.45 -6.48 5.33
N ILE A 94 -15.13 -5.55 4.66
CA ILE A 94 -14.93 -4.09 4.78
C ILE A 94 -16.10 -3.38 5.45
N ASP A 95 -17.16 -4.12 5.78
CA ASP A 95 -18.34 -3.64 6.49
C ASP A 95 -18.96 -4.80 7.27
N GLN A 96 -19.96 -4.48 8.08
CA GLN A 96 -20.63 -5.45 8.94
C GLN A 96 -21.30 -6.58 8.15
N ASP A 97 -21.90 -6.27 7.00
CA ASP A 97 -22.62 -7.25 6.17
C ASP A 97 -21.67 -8.26 5.51
N SER A 98 -20.42 -7.86 5.30
CA SER A 98 -19.35 -8.68 4.73
C SER A 98 -18.41 -9.29 5.78
N ALA A 99 -18.72 -9.15 7.07
CA ALA A 99 -17.87 -9.64 8.15
C ALA A 99 -17.61 -11.15 8.04
N VAL A 100 -16.38 -11.57 8.34
CA VAL A 100 -15.94 -12.97 8.25
C VAL A 100 -15.34 -13.47 9.55
N GLU A 101 -15.45 -14.77 9.80
CA GLU A 101 -14.71 -15.41 10.89
C GLU A 101 -13.21 -15.33 10.63
N LEU A 102 -12.44 -14.91 11.62
CA LEU A 102 -10.98 -14.89 11.51
C LEU A 102 -10.44 -16.32 11.55
N GLY A 103 -9.43 -16.60 10.73
CA GLY A 103 -8.67 -17.84 10.90
C GLY A 103 -7.89 -17.81 12.22
N GLN A 104 -7.66 -18.99 12.82
CA GLN A 104 -6.93 -19.18 14.09
C GLN A 104 -5.60 -18.42 14.18
N ARG A 105 -4.95 -18.17 13.03
CA ARG A 105 -3.72 -17.38 12.95
C ARG A 105 -3.89 -15.94 13.47
N PHE A 106 -5.02 -15.30 13.24
CA PHE A 106 -5.22 -13.88 13.50
C PHE A 106 -5.99 -13.57 14.78
N GLU A 107 -6.72 -14.55 15.34
CA GLU A 107 -7.56 -14.34 16.54
C GLU A 107 -6.76 -13.72 17.70
N LYS A 108 -5.61 -14.28 18.04
CA LYS A 108 -4.76 -13.77 19.15
C LYS A 108 -4.09 -12.43 18.87
N ILE A 109 -4.06 -12.00 17.60
CA ILE A 109 -3.27 -10.86 17.14
C ILE A 109 -4.05 -9.56 17.28
N ILE A 110 -5.39 -9.64 17.22
CA ILE A 110 -6.23 -8.46 17.00
C ILE A 110 -7.00 -7.98 18.22
N ASP A 111 -6.98 -8.71 19.34
CA ASP A 111 -7.80 -8.39 20.53
C ASP A 111 -7.63 -6.93 21.00
N ASN A 112 -6.38 -6.44 21.05
CA ASN A 112 -6.05 -5.08 21.45
C ASN A 112 -6.28 -4.04 20.34
N SER A 113 -6.99 -4.39 19.27
CA SER A 113 -7.26 -3.52 18.12
C SER A 113 -8.71 -3.61 17.64
N ILE A 114 -9.56 -4.33 18.37
CA ILE A 114 -11.01 -4.33 18.19
C ILE A 114 -11.58 -2.97 18.61
N GLY A 115 -12.52 -2.42 17.84
CA GLY A 115 -13.08 -1.07 17.98
C GLY A 115 -12.18 0.04 17.45
N TYR A 116 -10.95 -0.28 17.00
CA TYR A 116 -10.00 0.71 16.50
C TYR A 116 -9.45 0.42 15.09
N LEU A 117 -9.04 -0.81 14.77
CA LEU A 117 -8.69 -1.22 13.40
C LEU A 117 -9.73 -2.19 12.82
N PHE A 118 -10.34 -2.97 13.70
CA PHE A 118 -11.24 -4.06 13.36
C PHE A 118 -12.52 -3.88 14.16
N GLU A 119 -13.67 -4.14 13.54
CA GLU A 119 -14.91 -4.29 14.26
C GLU A 119 -15.25 -5.77 14.43
N ARG A 120 -15.98 -6.07 15.49
CA ARG A 120 -16.48 -7.42 15.77
C ARG A 120 -18.00 -7.39 15.86
N THR A 121 -18.64 -8.26 15.09
CA THR A 121 -20.07 -8.51 15.14
C THR A 121 -20.45 -9.39 16.33
N TYR A 122 -21.75 -9.45 16.66
CA TYR A 122 -22.26 -10.34 17.71
C TYR A 122 -21.94 -11.82 17.46
N ASP A 123 -21.90 -12.25 16.19
CA ASP A 123 -21.58 -13.62 15.78
C ASP A 123 -20.07 -13.90 15.73
N ASN A 124 -19.25 -13.08 16.40
CA ASN A 124 -17.78 -13.19 16.43
C ASN A 124 -17.13 -13.17 15.03
N LYS A 125 -17.74 -12.45 14.08
CA LYS A 125 -17.14 -12.14 12.77
C LYS A 125 -16.53 -10.76 12.77
N PHE A 126 -15.52 -10.55 11.94
CA PHE A 126 -14.70 -9.36 11.93
C PHE A 126 -14.69 -8.67 10.56
N TYR A 127 -14.57 -7.35 10.58
CA TYR A 127 -14.42 -6.52 9.38
C TYR A 127 -13.55 -5.29 9.67
N LEU A 128 -13.10 -4.60 8.63
CA LEU A 128 -12.33 -3.37 8.77
C LEU A 128 -13.22 -2.17 9.08
N ASN A 129 -12.85 -1.38 10.08
CA ASN A 129 -13.40 -0.04 10.24
C ASN A 129 -12.70 0.97 9.33
N GLU A 130 -13.10 2.24 9.40
CA GLU A 130 -12.54 3.31 8.57
C GLU A 130 -11.02 3.49 8.72
N VAL A 131 -10.49 3.34 9.94
CA VAL A 131 -9.05 3.42 10.18
C VAL A 131 -8.32 2.25 9.52
N GLY A 132 -8.82 1.02 9.69
CA GLY A 132 -8.27 -0.17 9.02
C GLY A 132 -8.28 -0.03 7.50
N LYS A 133 -9.34 0.55 6.92
CA LYS A 133 -9.42 0.88 5.49
C LYS A 133 -8.38 1.91 5.06
N ASN A 134 -8.14 2.93 5.89
CA ASN A 134 -7.12 3.95 5.60
C ASN A 134 -5.70 3.36 5.60
N ILE A 135 -5.39 2.45 6.54
CA ILE A 135 -4.11 1.73 6.54
C ILE A 135 -3.98 0.87 5.28
N TYR A 136 -5.03 0.16 4.87
CA TYR A 136 -5.02 -0.58 3.60
C TYR A 136 -4.71 0.34 2.41
N ASN A 137 -5.37 1.50 2.34
CA ASN A 137 -5.14 2.46 1.26
C ASN A 137 -3.69 2.98 1.27
N SER A 138 -3.10 3.20 2.45
CA SER A 138 -1.68 3.55 2.58
C SER A 138 -0.77 2.43 2.04
N ILE A 139 -0.98 1.18 2.44
CA ILE A 139 -0.21 0.02 1.91
C ILE A 139 -0.34 -0.07 0.38
N LYS A 140 -1.54 0.18 -0.16
CA LYS A 140 -1.78 0.19 -1.60
C LYS A 140 -0.99 1.31 -2.30
N GLN A 141 -0.97 2.52 -1.74
CA GLN A 141 -0.19 3.62 -2.30
C GLN A 141 1.31 3.33 -2.25
N ASP A 142 1.80 2.75 -1.14
CA ASP A 142 3.19 2.31 -1.00
C ASP A 142 3.59 1.33 -2.12
N ILE A 143 2.72 0.35 -2.41
CA ILE A 143 2.94 -0.60 -3.53
C ILE A 143 2.90 0.12 -4.89
N LEU A 144 1.99 1.08 -5.08
CA LEU A 144 1.92 1.85 -6.33
C LEU A 144 3.15 2.75 -6.53
N SER A 145 3.68 3.35 -5.47
CA SER A 145 4.92 4.13 -5.52
C SER A 145 6.13 3.26 -5.88
N LEU A 146 6.20 2.01 -5.39
CA LEU A 146 7.19 1.04 -5.90
C LEU A 146 7.04 0.84 -7.43
N ILE A 147 5.80 0.83 -7.93
CA ILE A 147 5.46 0.62 -9.36
C ILE A 147 5.85 1.79 -10.26
N TYR A 148 5.59 3.01 -9.82
CA TYR A 148 5.68 4.17 -10.69
C TYR A 148 6.89 5.07 -10.43
N GLU A 149 7.53 4.97 -9.26
CA GLU A 149 8.53 5.95 -8.81
C GLU A 149 9.94 5.38 -8.60
N ASP A 150 10.18 4.10 -8.93
CA ASP A 150 11.50 3.42 -8.82
C ASP A 150 12.17 3.55 -7.44
N LYS A 151 11.34 3.62 -6.39
CA LYS A 151 11.80 3.70 -5.00
C LYS A 151 12.23 2.33 -4.47
N SER A 152 13.18 2.32 -3.53
CA SER A 152 13.55 1.08 -2.85
C SER A 152 12.52 0.69 -1.78
N ILE A 153 12.41 -0.61 -1.48
CA ILE A 153 11.48 -1.11 -0.44
C ILE A 153 11.75 -0.47 0.94
N ASN A 154 13.02 -0.12 1.20
CA ASN A 154 13.45 0.51 2.45
C ASN A 154 13.08 2.01 2.51
N GLU A 155 12.93 2.68 1.37
CA GLU A 155 12.47 4.07 1.31
C GLU A 155 10.95 4.19 1.54
N ILE A 156 10.19 3.15 1.18
CA ILE A 156 8.72 3.17 1.24
C ILE A 156 8.20 2.55 2.54
N PHE A 157 8.74 1.40 2.95
CA PHE A 157 8.37 0.74 4.19
C PHE A 157 9.30 1.15 5.33
N PHE A 158 9.56 2.45 5.46
CA PHE A 158 10.14 2.99 6.69
C PHE A 158 9.30 2.52 7.88
N GLU A 159 9.95 2.15 8.98
CA GLU A 159 9.30 1.56 10.15
C GLU A 159 8.12 2.43 10.62
N LYS A 160 6.90 2.10 10.17
CA LYS A 160 5.65 2.73 10.63
C LYS A 160 5.35 2.48 12.12
N ARG A 161 6.32 1.95 12.88
CA ARG A 161 6.24 1.82 14.35
C ARG A 161 5.99 3.17 15.00
N ASP A 162 6.61 4.24 14.51
CA ASP A 162 6.53 5.53 15.18
C ASP A 162 5.31 6.37 14.74
N MET A 163 4.76 6.17 13.54
CA MET A 163 3.58 6.94 13.10
C MET A 163 2.27 6.48 13.77
N ILE A 164 2.12 5.18 14.06
CA ILE A 164 0.96 4.69 14.80
C ILE A 164 1.05 5.15 16.27
N GLU A 165 2.21 5.34 16.88
CA GLU A 165 2.25 5.89 18.24
C GLU A 165 2.12 7.43 18.26
N VAL A 166 2.73 8.14 17.32
CA VAL A 166 2.72 9.62 17.26
C VAL A 166 1.38 10.19 16.80
N PHE A 167 0.68 9.53 15.86
CA PHE A 167 -0.67 9.96 15.49
C PHE A 167 -1.65 9.81 16.66
N PHE A 168 -1.41 8.83 17.54
CA PHE A 168 -2.29 8.55 18.66
C PHE A 168 -2.02 9.42 19.87
N SER A 169 -0.78 9.85 20.12
CA SER A 169 -0.51 10.87 21.12
C SER A 169 -1.21 12.18 20.77
N GLN A 170 -1.25 12.57 19.48
CA GLN A 170 -1.99 13.77 19.04
C GLN A 170 -3.52 13.60 19.05
N VAL A 171 -4.06 12.45 18.67
CA VAL A 171 -5.51 12.19 18.70
C VAL A 171 -6.04 12.05 20.14
N TRP A 172 -5.29 11.41 21.04
CA TRP A 172 -5.66 11.33 22.47
C TRP A 172 -5.59 12.67 23.19
N ILE A 173 -4.58 13.50 22.91
CA ILE A 173 -4.51 14.87 23.47
C ILE A 173 -5.75 15.67 23.08
N ASN A 174 -6.18 15.61 21.81
CA ASN A 174 -7.36 16.34 21.35
C ASN A 174 -8.67 15.83 21.95
N TYR A 175 -8.84 14.52 22.16
CA TYR A 175 -10.01 13.96 22.84
C TYR A 175 -10.06 14.34 24.34
N SER A 176 -8.91 14.37 25.01
CA SER A 176 -8.84 14.76 26.42
C SER A 176 -9.06 16.26 26.68
N LEU A 177 -8.90 17.10 25.65
CA LEU A 177 -9.16 18.55 25.71
C LEU A 177 -10.58 18.91 25.25
N SER A 178 -11.22 18.11 24.40
CA SER A 178 -12.60 18.34 23.92
C SER A 178 -13.68 17.99 24.93
N ASP A 179 -13.38 17.18 25.95
CA ASP A 179 -14.32 16.90 27.05
C ASP A 179 -14.50 18.10 28.00
N THR A 180 -13.78 19.20 27.76
CA THR A 180 -13.90 20.43 28.55
C THR A 180 -14.62 21.60 27.90
N GLN A 181 -14.84 21.65 26.58
CA GLN A 181 -15.64 22.73 25.95
C GLN A 181 -16.30 22.27 24.63
N GLU A 182 -17.60 22.56 24.47
CA GLU A 182 -18.31 22.46 23.19
C GLU A 182 -17.56 23.24 22.10
N GLY A 183 -17.13 22.57 21.02
CA GLY A 183 -16.44 23.25 19.92
C GLY A 183 -16.10 22.35 18.73
N SER A 184 -16.42 22.84 17.54
CA SER A 184 -16.29 22.23 16.21
C SER A 184 -14.95 21.57 15.86
N ILE A 185 -15.03 20.44 15.15
CA ILE A 185 -13.90 19.73 14.53
C ILE A 185 -13.37 20.56 13.35
N ILE A 186 -12.15 21.09 13.45
CA ILE A 186 -11.41 21.66 12.31
C ILE A 186 -10.36 20.64 11.87
N ILE A 187 -10.57 20.05 10.68
CA ILE A 187 -9.57 19.19 10.03
C ILE A 187 -8.64 20.10 9.22
N PRO A 188 -7.33 20.18 9.51
CA PRO A 188 -6.40 20.96 8.71
C PRO A 188 -6.25 20.32 7.33
N ARG A 189 -6.77 20.99 6.30
CA ARG A 189 -6.34 20.76 4.92
C ARG A 189 -5.01 21.48 4.74
N GLU A 190 -3.92 20.77 4.92
CA GLU A 190 -2.71 20.81 4.07
C GLU A 190 -1.55 20.12 4.77
N GLY A 191 -1.03 19.06 4.14
CA GLY A 191 0.33 18.61 4.39
C GLY A 191 1.30 19.61 3.74
N ARG A 192 1.92 20.46 4.55
CA ARG A 192 3.19 21.11 4.21
C ARG A 192 4.10 21.10 5.43
N ASN A 193 5.18 20.35 5.31
CA ASN A 193 6.46 20.45 6.01
C ASN A 193 6.45 21.07 7.42
N VAL A 194 6.36 20.22 8.45
CA VAL A 194 6.71 20.59 9.84
C VAL A 194 8.23 20.42 10.03
N PHE A 195 9.01 21.15 9.24
CA PHE A 195 10.42 21.43 9.51
C PHE A 195 10.74 22.72 8.77
N ASP A 196 10.28 23.84 9.32
CA ASP A 196 11.05 25.08 9.30
C ASP A 196 10.47 26.08 10.29
N HIS A 197 11.39 26.61 11.10
CA HIS A 197 11.28 27.80 11.95
C HIS A 197 10.49 27.74 13.27
N VAL A 198 11.27 27.44 14.32
CA VAL A 198 11.25 28.25 15.53
C VAL A 198 11.47 29.73 15.16
N LYS A 199 10.45 30.57 15.31
CA LYS A 199 10.51 31.86 16.03
C LYS A 199 9.19 32.65 15.96
N THR A 200 8.86 33.17 17.14
CA THR A 200 8.07 34.36 17.51
C THR A 200 6.54 34.34 17.42
N GLU A 201 5.98 34.59 18.61
CA GLU A 201 4.63 35.03 18.99
C GLU A 201 4.02 36.02 18.00
N GLU A 202 2.71 35.85 17.72
CA GLU A 202 1.69 36.87 17.96
C GLU A 202 0.30 36.24 17.73
N ASP A 203 -0.53 36.32 18.78
CA ASP A 203 -1.94 35.92 18.75
C ASP A 203 -2.73 36.75 17.74
N LEU A 204 -3.57 36.09 16.94
CA LEU A 204 -4.67 36.76 16.23
C LEU A 204 -5.99 36.02 16.53
N ILE A 205 -6.63 36.49 17.60
CA ILE A 205 -8.05 36.25 17.88
C ILE A 205 -8.84 37.09 16.87
N ILE A 206 -9.65 36.44 16.03
CA ILE A 206 -10.73 37.11 15.31
C ILE A 206 -12.04 36.47 15.76
N ASN A 207 -12.88 37.28 16.42
CA ASN A 207 -14.25 36.92 16.74
C ASN A 207 -15.15 37.26 15.54
N PHE A 208 -16.01 36.27 15.22
CA PHE A 208 -16.98 36.14 14.11
C PHE A 208 -16.45 35.58 12.79
#